data_AF-X1C7V7-F1
#
_entry.id   AF-X1C7V7-F1
#
_cell.length_a   1.000
_cell.length_b   1.000
_cell.length_c   1.000
_cell.angle_alpha   90.00
_cell.angle_beta   90.00
_cell.angle_gamma   90.00
#
_symmetry.space_group_name_H-M   'P 1'
#
loop_
_entity.id
_entity.type
_entity.pdbx_description
1 polymer ?
#
loop_
_entity_poly.entity_id
_entity_poly.type
_entity_poly.pdbx_seq_one_letter_code
_entity_poly.pdbx_strand_id
1 'polypeptide(L)' 'MSSEKIKVGILGATGIVGQNYIRLLIGHPWFEILDVAASPRSAEKSYQEAVKEKWQMP' A
#
# COMPACT_ATOMS: atom_id res chain seq x y z
N MET A 1 -1.46 2.29 -27.99
CA MET A 1 -0.22 2.65 -27.25
C MET A 1 -0.38 2.12 -25.84
N SER A 2 0.49 1.20 -25.41
CA SER A 2 0.50 0.78 -24.00
C SER A 2 1.02 1.97 -23.19
N SER A 3 0.13 2.75 -22.59
CA SER A 3 0.54 3.74 -21.59
C SER A 3 1.11 2.96 -20.42
N GLU A 4 2.43 3.04 -20.21
CA GLU A 4 3.05 2.48 -19.01
C GLU A 4 2.37 3.08 -17.77
N LYS A 5 2.13 2.24 -16.76
CA LYS A 5 1.56 2.70 -15.50
C LYS A 5 2.58 3.52 -14.72
N ILE A 6 2.11 4.54 -14.02
CA ILE A 6 2.89 5.37 -13.12
C ILE A 6 3.17 4.56 -11.85
N LYS A 7 4.46 4.28 -11.60
CA LYS A 7 4.91 3.57 -10.41
C LYS A 7 4.84 4.48 -9.19
N VAL A 8 4.17 4.02 -8.14
CA VAL A 8 3.95 4.80 -6.91
C VAL A 8 4.35 4.02 -5.67
N GLY A 9 4.81 4.73 -4.65
CA GLY A 9 5.05 4.21 -3.31
C GLY A 9 4.07 4.81 -2.31
N ILE A 10 3.64 4.02 -1.32
CA ILE A 10 2.70 4.49 -0.27
C ILE A 10 3.43 4.58 1.07
N LEU A 11 3.54 5.80 1.60
CA LEU A 11 4.10 6.06 2.93
C LEU A 11 3.00 5.99 3.99
N GLY A 12 3.27 5.31 5.11
CA GLY A 12 2.27 5.09 6.15
C GLY A 12 1.23 4.03 5.76
N ALA A 13 1.64 3.06 4.92
CA ALA A 13 0.76 2.05 4.31
C ALA A 13 -0.05 1.21 5.32
N THR A 14 0.43 1.07 6.56
CA THR A 14 -0.24 0.30 7.62
C THR A 14 -1.34 1.07 8.36
N GLY A 15 -1.40 2.39 8.23
CA GLY A 15 -2.45 3.23 8.85
C GLY A 15 -3.72 3.27 7.99
N ILE A 16 -4.86 3.62 8.57
CA ILE A 16 -6.18 3.56 7.90
C ILE A 16 -6.20 4.26 6.53
N VAL A 17 -5.55 5.41 6.38
CA VAL A 17 -5.46 6.13 5.10
C VAL A 17 -4.61 5.37 4.09
N GLY A 18 -3.45 4.85 4.51
CA GLY A 18 -2.57 4.06 3.64
C GLY A 18 -3.22 2.78 3.14
N GLN A 19 -3.97 2.09 4.01
CA GLN A 19 -4.73 0.89 3.62
C GLN A 19 -5.84 1.22 2.61
N ASN A 20 -6.53 2.35 2.79
CA ASN A 20 -7.52 2.83 1.81
C ASN A 20 -6.87 3.15 0.46
N TYR A 21 -5.71 3.80 0.45
CA TYR A 21 -4.98 4.06 -0.79
C TYR A 21 -4.58 2.78 -1.52
N ILE A 22 -4.11 1.77 -0.80
CA ILE A 22 -3.81 0.45 -1.39
C ILE A 22 -5.07 -0.13 -2.04
N ARG A 23 -6.21 -0.13 -1.32
CA ARG A 23 -7.49 -0.63 -1.86
C ARG A 23 -7.93 0.13 -3.12
N LEU A 24 -7.79 1.45 -3.16
CA LEU A 24 -8.21 2.29 -4.28
C LEU A 24 -7.28 2.17 -5.50
N LEU A 25 -5.98 1.96 -5.27
CA LEU A 25 -4.97 1.96 -6.32
C LEU A 25 -4.71 0.56 -6.89
N ILE A 26 -5.09 -0.52 -6.20
CA ILE A 26 -5.05 -1.87 -6.76
C ILE A 26 -5.89 -1.94 -8.05
N GLY A 27 -5.26 -2.38 -9.13
CA GLY A 27 -5.91 -2.52 -10.44
C GLY A 27 -6.15 -1.19 -11.18
N HIS A 28 -5.70 -0.05 -10.65
CA HIS A 28 -5.93 1.25 -11.26
C HIS A 28 -5.31 1.32 -12.68
N PRO A 29 -5.98 1.95 -13.66
CA PRO A 29 -5.50 2.02 -15.04
C PRO A 29 -4.19 2.79 -15.17
N TRP A 30 -3.93 3.75 -14.27
CA TRP A 30 -2.78 4.65 -14.36
C TRP A 30 -1.70 4.38 -13.34
N PHE A 31 -1.99 3.67 -12.25
CA PHE A 31 -1.07 3.53 -11.12
C PHE A 31 -0.72 2.07 -10.88
N GLU A 32 0.55 1.83 -10.58
CA GLU A 32 1.08 0.55 -10.12
C GLU A 32 1.79 0.78 -8.79
N ILE A 33 1.33 0.11 -7.73
CA ILE A 33 1.96 0.18 -6.42
C ILE A 33 3.24 -0.66 -6.49
N LEU A 34 4.39 0.00 -6.44
CA LEU A 34 5.69 -0.67 -6.50
C LEU A 34 6.22 -0.99 -5.10
N ASP A 35 5.96 -0.12 -4.13
CA ASP A 35 6.53 -0.22 -2.79
C ASP A 35 5.58 0.36 -1.72
N VAL A 36 5.72 -0.14 -0.49
CA VAL A 36 4.96 0.32 0.66
C VAL A 36 5.90 0.50 1.85
N ALA A 37 5.82 1.67 2.48
CA ALA A 37 6.62 1.99 3.64
C ALA A 37 5.74 2.32 4.84
N ALA A 38 6.25 2.02 6.03
CA ALA A 38 5.57 2.25 7.29
C ALA A 38 6.58 2.65 8.38
N SER A 39 6.15 2.66 9.64
CA SER A 39 7.03 2.99 10.77
C SER A 39 8.23 2.03 10.89
N PRO A 40 9.33 2.40 11.56
CA PRO A 40 10.49 1.52 11.77
C PRO A 40 10.15 0.18 12.43
N ARG A 41 9.14 0.14 13.30
CA ARG A 41 8.64 -1.11 13.93
C ARG A 41 8.07 -2.10 12.91
N SER A 42 7.62 -1.60 11.76
CA SER A 42 7.04 -2.36 10.67
C SER A 42 8.06 -2.70 9.59
N ALA A 43 9.29 -2.20 9.68
CA ALA A 43 10.35 -2.52 8.73
C ALA A 43 10.60 -4.03 8.68
N GLU A 44 11.01 -4.51 7.50
CA GLU A 44 11.37 -5.92 7.21
C GLU A 44 10.24 -6.94 7.38
N LYS A 45 9.05 -6.51 7.76
CA LYS A 45 7.85 -7.34 7.81
C LYS A 45 7.13 -7.27 6.47
N SER A 46 6.49 -8.36 6.09
CA SER A 46 5.50 -8.29 5.01
C SER A 46 4.37 -7.32 5.40
N TYR A 47 3.71 -6.75 4.40
CA TYR A 47 2.58 -5.85 4.62
C TYR A 47 1.51 -6.49 5.53
N GLN A 48 1.20 -7.78 5.30
CA GLN A 48 0.24 -8.54 6.10
C GLN A 48 0.66 -8.65 7.58
N GLU A 49 1.94 -8.94 7.86
CA GLU A 49 2.48 -9.02 9.22
C GLU A 49 2.60 -7.65 9.91
N ALA A 50 2.77 -6.59 9.13
CA ALA A 50 2.81 -5.23 9.63
C ALA A 50 1.41 -4.70 10.00
N VAL A 51 0.37 -5.14 9.27
CA VAL A 51 -1.04 -4.78 9.50
C VAL A 51 -1.67 -5.64 10.61
N LYS A 52 -1.49 -6.97 10.60
CA LYS A 52 -2.08 -7.92 11.58
C LYS A 52 -3.57 -7.64 11.88
N GLU A 53 -3.93 -7.47 13.15
CA GLU A 53 -5.29 -7.18 13.63
C GLU A 53 -5.61 -5.68 13.65
N LYS A 54 -4.63 -4.82 13.34
CA LYS A 54 -4.86 -3.37 13.36
C LYS A 54 -5.48 -2.95 12.04
N TRP A 55 -6.70 -2.42 12.14
CA TRP A 55 -7.46 -1.83 11.03
C TRP A 55 -7.80 -2.83 9.93
N GLN A 56 -8.48 -3.92 10.28
CA GLN A 56 -9.23 -4.69 9.30
C GLN A 56 -10.44 -3.84 8.89
N MET A 57 -10.29 -3.08 7.79
CA MET A 57 -11.46 -2.54 7.13
C MET A 57 -12.36 -3.71 6.69
N PRO A 58 -13.69 -3.64 6.87
CA PRO A 58 -14.59 -4.63 6.32
C PRO A 58 -14.54 -4.72 4.78
#